data_AF-A0A6B3TME8-F1
#
_entry.id   AF-A0A6B3TME8-F1
#
_cell.length_a   1.000
_cell.length_b   1.000
_cell.length_c   1.000
_cell.angle_alpha   90.00
_cell.angle_beta   90.00
_cell.angle_gamma   90.00
#
_symmetry.space_group_name_H-M   'P 1'
#
loop_
_entity.id
_entity.type
_entity.pdbx_description
1 polymer ?
#
loop_
_entity_poly.entity_id
_entity_poly.type
_entity_poly.pdbx_seq_one_letter_code
_entity_poly.pdbx_strand_id
1 'polypeptide(L)' 'MLQNIGIPGLILILVIALIIFGPSKLPELGRAVGSTLKEFKKSTRDLVSDEDDGKVMTTIHKEKTI' A
#
# COMPACT_ATOMS: atom_id res chain seq x y z
N MET A 1 30.37 12.71 -10.90
CA MET A 1 30.05 11.95 -12.14
C MET A 1 28.88 10.97 -11.98
N LEU A 2 28.57 10.45 -10.78
CA LEU A 2 27.39 9.57 -10.56
C LEU A 2 26.02 10.28 -10.49
N GLN A 3 25.98 11.60 -10.27
CA GLN A 3 24.73 12.36 -10.12
C GLN A 3 23.91 12.50 -11.42
N ASN A 4 24.51 12.19 -12.58
CA ASN A 4 23.81 12.14 -13.87
C ASN A 4 23.19 10.76 -14.16
N ILE A 5 23.44 9.77 -13.30
CA ILE A 5 22.77 8.46 -13.35
C ILE A 5 21.46 8.60 -12.56
N GLY A 6 20.54 9.40 -13.10
CA GLY A 6 19.22 9.58 -12.52
C GLY A 6 18.32 8.37 -12.77
N ILE A 7 17.03 8.65 -12.96
CA ILE A 7 16.00 7.67 -13.33
C ILE A 7 16.44 6.65 -14.42
N PRO A 8 17.20 7.03 -15.47
CA PRO A 8 17.64 6.07 -16.49
C PRO A 8 18.50 4.91 -15.95
N GLY A 9 19.38 5.16 -14.98
CA GLY A 9 20.21 4.10 -14.40
C GLY A 9 19.42 3.16 -13.50
N LEU A 10 18.43 3.69 -12.78
CA LEU A 10 17.52 2.89 -11.98
C LEU A 10 16.68 1.96 -12.87
N ILE A 11 16.20 2.44 -14.02
CA ILE A 11 15.47 1.63 -15.01
C ILE A 11 16.34 0.48 -15.52
N LEU A 12 17.62 0.72 -15.83
CA LEU A 12 18.54 -0.33 -16.30
C LEU A 12 18.70 -1.46 -15.27
N ILE A 13 18.88 -1.10 -14.00
CA ILE A 13 18.96 -2.08 -12.90
C ILE A 13 17.63 -2.83 -12.76
N LEU A 14 16.51 -2.11 -12.86
CA LEU A 14 15.17 -2.70 -12.80
C LEU A 14 14.98 -3.74 -13.91
N VAL A 15 15.38 -3.43 -15.14
CA VAL A 15 15.28 -4.38 -16.28
C VAL A 15 16.08 -5.65 -16.02
N ILE A 16 17.33 -5.54 -15.53
CA ILE A 16 18.14 -6.72 -15.20
C ILE A 16 17.47 -7.54 -14.08
N ALA A 17 16.98 -6.87 -13.03
CA ALA A 17 16.25 -7.53 -11.95
C ALA A 17 14.97 -8.21 -12.47
N LEU A 18 14.25 -7.59 -13.41
CA LEU A 18 13.06 -8.17 -14.04
C LEU A 18 13.37 -9.36 -14.94
N ILE A 19 14.56 -9.45 -15.53
CA ILE A 19 14.96 -10.65 -16.28
C ILE A 19 15.20 -11.82 -15.34
N ILE A 20 15.83 -11.57 -14.18
CA ILE A 20 16.13 -12.61 -13.19
C ILE A 20 14.87 -13.04 -12.42
N PHE A 21 14.11 -12.07 -11.92
CA PHE A 21 12.93 -12.33 -11.09
C PHE A 21 11.64 -12.45 -11.90
N GLY A 22 11.54 -11.83 -13.07
CA GLY A 22 10.33 -11.76 -13.87
C GLY A 22 9.45 -10.54 -13.52
N PRO A 23 8.78 -9.91 -14.52
CA PRO A 23 7.92 -8.74 -14.31
C PRO A 23 6.71 -9.02 -13.42
N SER A 24 6.24 -10.27 -13.35
CA SER A 24 5.08 -10.65 -12.54
C SER A 24 5.37 -10.73 -11.04
N LYS A 25 6.64 -10.94 -10.64
CA LYS A 25 7.00 -11.10 -9.23
C LYS A 25 6.96 -9.80 -8.44
N LEU A 26 7.34 -8.66 -9.03
CA LEU A 26 7.30 -7.38 -8.31
C LEU A 26 5.87 -6.96 -7.92
N PRO A 27 4.86 -7.04 -8.81
CA PRO A 27 3.46 -6.79 -8.45
C PRO A 27 2.93 -7.80 -7.43
N GLU A 28 3.29 -9.07 -7.54
CA GLU A 28 2.87 -10.13 -6.62
C GLU A 28 3.40 -9.87 -5.20
N LEU A 29 4.69 -9.58 -5.06
CA LEU A 29 5.31 -9.18 -3.80
C LEU A 29 4.70 -7.88 -3.25
N GLY A 30 4.47 -6.90 -4.11
CA GLY A 30 3.81 -5.65 -3.74
C GLY A 30 2.39 -5.84 -3.21
N ARG A 31 1.62 -6.78 -3.79
CA ARG A 31 0.27 -7.12 -3.30
C ARG A 31 0.31 -7.84 -1.95
N ALA A 32 1.27 -8.76 -1.77
CA ALA A 32 1.46 -9.46 -0.50
C ALA A 32 1.85 -8.47 0.62
N VAL A 33 2.93 -7.71 0.40
CA VAL A 33 3.41 -6.68 1.34
C VAL A 33 2.36 -5.60 1.57
N GLY A 34 1.67 -5.15 0.52
CA GLY A 34 0.63 -4.13 0.61
C GLY A 34 -0.57 -4.57 1.44
N SER A 35 -0.96 -5.84 1.35
CA SER A 35 -2.03 -6.40 2.18
C SER A 35 -1.62 -6.44 3.65
N THR A 36 -0.40 -6.90 3.94
CA THR A 36 0.17 -6.87 5.29
C THR A 36 0.27 -5.45 5.86
N LEU A 37 0.78 -4.48 5.08
CA LEU A 37 0.87 -3.08 5.49
C LEU A 37 -0.52 -2.45 5.72
N LYS A 38 -1.52 -2.83 4.92
CA LYS A 38 -2.91 -2.36 5.08
C LYS A 38 -3.53 -2.86 6.38
N GLU A 39 -3.36 -4.13 6.69
CA GLU A 39 -3.81 -4.74 7.94
C GLU A 39 -3.05 -4.15 9.13
N PHE A 40 -1.72 -4.03 9.02
CA PHE A 40 -0.89 -3.40 10.04
C PHE A 40 -1.30 -1.95 10.32
N LYS A 41 -1.57 -1.15 9.28
CA LYS A 41 -2.09 0.22 9.42
C LYS A 41 -3.45 0.24 10.10
N LYS A 42 -4.34 -0.71 9.77
CA LYS A 42 -5.66 -0.81 10.41
C LYS A 42 -5.51 -1.12 11.89
N SER A 43 -4.76 -2.17 12.25
CA SER A 43 -4.53 -2.55 13.63
C SER A 43 -3.81 -1.44 14.42
N THR A 44 -2.80 -0.79 13.82
CA THR A 44 -2.10 0.32 14.48
C THR A 44 -3.01 1.51 14.69
N ARG A 45 -3.88 1.85 13.72
CA ARG A 45 -4.86 2.92 13.90
C ARG A 45 -5.85 2.56 14.99
N ASP A 46 -6.35 1.33 15.01
CA ASP A 46 -7.32 0.88 16.03
C ASP A 46 -6.66 0.91 17.43
N LEU A 47 -5.35 0.64 17.56
CA LEU A 47 -4.58 0.76 18.82
C LEU A 47 -4.28 2.22 19.24
N VAL A 48 -4.05 3.11 18.27
CA VAL A 48 -3.73 4.53 18.52
C VAL A 48 -4.99 5.38 18.69
N SER A 49 -6.12 4.96 18.11
CA SER A 49 -7.40 5.65 18.18
C SER A 49 -8.25 5.31 19.42
N ASP A 50 -7.87 4.31 20.23
CA ASP A 50 -8.46 4.10 21.56
C ASP A 50 -8.15 5.28 22.54
N GLU A 51 -7.40 6.30 22.10
CA GLU A 51 -7.16 7.56 22.81
C GLU A 51 -7.92 8.78 22.21
N ASP A 52 -8.66 8.66 21.10
CA ASP A 52 -9.42 9.79 20.52
C ASP A 52 -10.65 9.33 19.70
N ASP A 53 -11.80 9.29 20.37
CA ASP A 53 -13.12 8.95 19.80
C ASP A 53 -13.65 10.12 18.94
N GLY A 54 -13.71 9.96 17.61
CA GLY A 54 -14.16 11.00 16.68
C GLY A 54 -14.70 10.50 15.34
N LYS A 55 -16.02 10.32 15.27
CA LYS A 55 -16.87 9.86 14.13
C LYS A 55 -16.54 10.45 12.74
N VAL A 56 -16.72 9.63 11.67
CA VAL A 56 -17.43 9.99 10.40
C VAL A 56 -18.01 8.72 9.72
N MET A 57 -19.29 8.40 9.96
CA MET A 57 -20.43 8.44 9.01
C MET A 57 -20.21 7.84 7.60
N THR A 58 -20.85 6.70 7.34
CA THR A 58 -21.71 6.51 6.15
C THR A 58 -22.70 5.35 6.34
N THR A 59 -23.53 5.45 7.38
CA THR A 59 -24.84 4.77 7.40
C THR A 59 -25.79 5.60 6.55
N ILE A 60 -25.72 5.40 5.24
CA ILE A 60 -26.75 5.82 4.30
C ILE A 60 -27.62 4.59 4.04
N HIS A 61 -28.93 4.76 4.24
CA HIS A 61 -30.02 3.89 3.79
C HIS A 61 -30.17 2.50 4.46
N LYS A 62 -31.19 2.36 5.31
CA LYS A 62 -32.45 1.70 4.92
C LYS A 62 -33.56 1.87 5.97
N GLU A 63 -34.78 2.10 5.47
CA GLU A 63 -36.08 1.70 6.04
C GLU A 63 -36.54 2.41 7.33
N LYS A 64 -37.42 3.42 7.24
CA LYS A 64 -38.89 3.33 7.12
C LYS A 64 -39.53 2.71 8.37
N THR A 65 -40.62 3.33 8.85
CA THR A 65 -41.52 2.92 9.96
C THR A 65 -40.92 3.32 11.32
N ILE A 66 -41.54 4.13 12.19
CA ILE A 66 -42.95 4.45 12.50
C ILE A 66 -42.97 5.90 13.00
#